data_AF-A0A316GTP9-F1
#
_entry.id   AF-A0A316GTP9-F1
#
_cell.length_a   1.000
_cell.length_b   1.000
_cell.length_c   1.000
_cell.angle_alpha   90.00
_cell.angle_beta   90.00
_cell.angle_gamma   90.00
#
_symmetry.space_group_name_H-M   'P 1'
#
loop_
_entity.id
_entity.type
_entity.pdbx_description
1 polymer ?
#
loop_
_entity_poly.entity_id
_entity_poly.type
_entity_poly.pdbx_seq_one_letter_code
_entity_poly.pdbx_strand_id
1 'polypeptide(L)'
;MKTAVRDQVNRMDAVEYFTLLAELMKSNPPSDADAPALERFARIGLVSGKDFDASKLRADFHKKIPVIGFDRIMLQFKVNSAVKDINGWAFTTKTGLYGTDYLMRALITAIGLGANRPQDAVYPTSEKDTHRRSYDGRKNYVIHFPKGQTPPISGFWSITMYDENFFFVANPINRFSISPRQDLKYNADGSLDLYLQSSSPGADKESNWLPAPAGKFILMMRLYWPNENDPSILDGTWTLPPAMAAD
;
A
#
# COMPACT_ATOMS: atom_id res chain seq x y z
N MET A 1 -10.88 8.89 -24.22
CA MET A 1 -9.87 8.45 -23.23
C MET A 1 -9.61 6.96 -23.43
N LYS A 2 -8.34 6.52 -23.43
CA LYS A 2 -8.02 5.08 -23.37
C LYS A 2 -8.37 4.57 -21.98
N THR A 3 -8.96 3.38 -21.84
CA THR A 3 -9.24 2.80 -20.53
C THR A 3 -7.93 2.59 -19.74
N ALA A 4 -7.94 2.81 -18.43
CA ALA A 4 -6.78 2.52 -17.57
C ALA A 4 -6.34 1.05 -17.68
N VAL A 5 -5.04 0.79 -17.59
CA VAL A 5 -4.47 -0.56 -17.73
C VAL A 5 -5.08 -1.53 -16.72
N ARG A 6 -5.25 -1.10 -15.47
CA ARG A 6 -5.89 -1.90 -14.42
C ARG A 6 -7.31 -2.33 -14.80
N ASP A 7 -8.10 -1.42 -15.37
CA ASP A 7 -9.46 -1.71 -15.80
C ASP A 7 -9.50 -2.65 -17.01
N GLN A 8 -8.49 -2.59 -17.89
CA GLN A 8 -8.37 -3.54 -19.00
C GLN A 8 -8.13 -4.96 -18.46
N VAL A 9 -7.16 -5.13 -17.56
CA VAL A 9 -6.83 -6.42 -16.94
C VAL A 9 -8.00 -6.95 -16.10
N ASN A 10 -8.61 -6.12 -15.28
CA ASN A 10 -9.70 -6.52 -14.38
C ASN A 10 -10.99 -6.93 -15.11
N ARG A 11 -11.14 -6.59 -16.39
CA ARG A 11 -12.31 -6.98 -17.20
C ARG A 11 -12.09 -8.26 -17.99
N MET A 12 -10.86 -8.78 -18.05
CA MET A 12 -10.58 -10.03 -18.75
C MET A 12 -11.31 -11.19 -18.07
N ASP A 13 -11.93 -12.05 -18.87
CA ASP A 13 -12.31 -13.37 -18.39
C ASP A 13 -11.09 -14.28 -18.26
N ALA A 14 -11.27 -15.50 -17.73
CA ALA A 14 -10.17 -16.42 -17.53
C ALA A 14 -9.46 -16.84 -18.84
N VAL A 15 -10.19 -16.95 -19.95
CA VAL A 15 -9.60 -17.32 -21.24
C VAL A 15 -8.75 -16.18 -21.75
N GLU A 16 -9.28 -14.96 -21.76
CA GLU A 16 -8.52 -13.75 -22.16
C GLU A 16 -7.27 -13.57 -21.30
N TYR A 17 -7.39 -13.74 -19.98
CA TYR A 17 -6.28 -13.61 -19.05
C TYR A 17 -5.20 -14.67 -19.27
N PHE A 18 -5.57 -15.95 -19.36
CA PHE A 18 -4.60 -17.04 -19.53
C PHE A 18 -4.01 -17.08 -20.94
N THR A 19 -4.75 -16.67 -21.97
CA THR A 19 -4.22 -16.47 -23.31
C THR A 19 -3.15 -15.38 -23.32
N LEU A 20 -3.41 -14.23 -22.68
CA LEU A 20 -2.41 -13.18 -22.55
C LEU A 20 -1.18 -13.65 -21.75
N LEU A 21 -1.39 -14.37 -20.64
CA LEU A 21 -0.29 -14.93 -19.85
C LEU A 21 0.55 -15.94 -20.65
N ALA A 22 -0.08 -16.81 -21.43
CA ALA A 22 0.60 -17.77 -22.29
C ALA A 22 1.46 -17.08 -23.35
N GLU A 23 0.93 -16.03 -23.99
CA GLU A 23 1.67 -15.22 -24.95
C GLU A 23 2.89 -14.56 -24.30
N LEU A 24 2.71 -13.94 -23.13
CA LEU A 24 3.80 -13.29 -22.40
C LEU A 24 4.90 -14.27 -21.96
N MET A 25 4.54 -15.51 -21.61
CA MET A 25 5.50 -16.55 -21.21
C MET A 25 6.39 -17.04 -22.36
N LYS A 26 6.06 -16.77 -23.63
CA LYS A 26 6.93 -17.10 -24.78
C LYS A 26 8.20 -16.25 -24.79
N SER A 27 8.07 -14.96 -24.48
CA SER A 27 9.20 -14.03 -24.41
C SER A 27 9.74 -13.81 -22.99
N ASN A 28 8.97 -14.20 -21.97
CA ASN A 28 9.34 -14.07 -20.55
C ASN A 28 9.18 -15.43 -19.87
N PRO A 29 10.09 -16.39 -20.13
CA PRO A 29 9.96 -17.72 -19.57
C PRO A 29 10.00 -17.68 -18.03
N PRO A 30 9.23 -18.56 -17.36
CA PRO A 30 9.26 -18.68 -15.91
C PRO A 30 10.64 -19.13 -15.42
N SER A 31 10.93 -18.86 -14.16
CA SER A 31 12.17 -19.32 -13.52
C SER A 31 12.10 -20.81 -13.18
N ASP A 32 13.26 -21.45 -12.99
CA ASP A 32 13.33 -22.87 -12.58
C ASP A 32 12.57 -23.14 -11.28
N ALA A 33 12.55 -22.18 -10.36
CA ALA A 33 11.82 -22.29 -9.09
C ALA A 33 10.30 -22.40 -9.27
N ASP A 34 9.76 -21.99 -10.42
CA ASP A 34 8.33 -22.04 -10.72
C ASP A 34 7.87 -23.43 -11.18
N ALA A 35 8.77 -24.40 -11.41
CA ALA A 35 8.45 -25.72 -11.95
C ALA A 35 7.27 -26.43 -11.24
N PRO A 36 7.18 -26.47 -9.89
CA PRO A 36 6.04 -27.09 -9.20
C PRO A 36 4.71 -26.37 -9.47
N ALA A 37 4.72 -25.05 -9.72
CA ALA A 37 3.51 -24.32 -10.08
C ALA A 37 3.10 -24.61 -11.53
N LEU A 38 4.06 -24.69 -12.45
CA LEU A 38 3.83 -24.99 -13.86
C LEU A 38 3.18 -26.38 -14.04
N GLU A 39 3.56 -27.39 -13.25
CA GLU A 39 2.89 -28.70 -13.27
C GLU A 39 1.40 -28.62 -12.95
N ARG A 40 1.00 -27.72 -12.04
CA ARG A 40 -0.41 -27.49 -11.71
C ARG A 40 -1.10 -26.69 -12.81
N PHE A 41 -0.44 -25.70 -13.39
CA PHE A 41 -0.98 -24.88 -14.47
C PHE A 41 -1.23 -25.68 -15.76
N ALA A 42 -0.38 -26.67 -16.05
CA ALA A 42 -0.56 -27.56 -17.18
C ALA A 42 -1.92 -28.30 -17.16
N ARG A 43 -2.49 -28.55 -15.97
CA ARG A 43 -3.80 -29.21 -15.80
C ARG A 43 -4.97 -28.37 -16.31
N ILE A 44 -4.79 -27.05 -16.40
CA ILE A 44 -5.80 -26.12 -16.94
C ILE A 44 -5.44 -25.62 -18.34
N GLY A 45 -4.45 -26.23 -19.01
CA GLY A 45 -4.05 -25.86 -20.37
C GLY A 45 -3.02 -24.75 -20.48
N LEU A 46 -2.44 -24.31 -19.37
CA LEU A 46 -1.38 -23.29 -19.36
C LEU A 46 0.01 -23.96 -19.29
N VAL A 47 0.74 -23.98 -20.41
CA VAL A 47 2.07 -24.58 -20.53
C VAL A 47 3.05 -23.52 -21.05
N SER A 48 4.20 -23.37 -20.37
CA SER A 48 5.22 -22.40 -20.78
C SER A 48 5.67 -22.61 -22.24
N GLY A 49 5.80 -21.52 -22.99
CA GLY A 49 6.20 -21.52 -24.40
C GLY A 49 5.15 -22.03 -25.40
N LYS A 50 3.93 -22.37 -24.97
CA LYS A 50 2.84 -22.81 -25.84
C LYS A 50 1.64 -21.88 -25.74
N ASP A 51 0.76 -21.94 -26.74
CA ASP A 51 -0.55 -21.29 -26.68
C ASP A 51 -1.41 -21.90 -25.56
N PHE A 52 -2.30 -21.09 -24.98
CA PHE A 52 -3.24 -21.54 -23.96
C PHE A 52 -4.29 -22.49 -24.54
N ASP A 53 -4.38 -23.70 -24.01
CA ASP A 53 -5.40 -24.69 -24.39
C ASP A 53 -6.68 -24.49 -23.57
N ALA A 54 -7.54 -23.58 -24.04
CA ALA A 54 -8.80 -23.24 -23.37
C ALA A 54 -9.77 -24.44 -23.24
N SER A 55 -9.60 -25.50 -24.03
CA SER A 55 -10.46 -26.70 -23.94
C SER A 55 -10.29 -27.46 -22.63
N LYS A 56 -9.16 -27.27 -21.94
CA LYS A 56 -8.87 -27.85 -20.63
C LYS A 56 -9.43 -27.04 -19.46
N LEU A 57 -9.92 -25.83 -19.73
CA LEU A 57 -10.60 -25.00 -18.75
C LEU A 57 -12.10 -25.31 -18.76
N ARG A 58 -12.70 -25.48 -17.58
CA ARG A 58 -14.14 -25.71 -17.48
C ARG A 58 -14.90 -24.42 -17.84
N ALA A 59 -15.70 -24.49 -18.91
CA ALA A 59 -16.49 -23.36 -19.43
C ALA A 59 -17.31 -22.60 -18.37
N ASP A 60 -17.95 -23.33 -17.45
CA ASP A 60 -18.80 -22.75 -16.39
C ASP A 60 -18.06 -21.77 -15.44
N PHE A 61 -16.72 -21.81 -15.43
CA PHE A 61 -15.89 -21.05 -14.51
C PHE A 61 -15.18 -19.85 -15.15
N HIS A 62 -15.27 -19.65 -16.47
CA HIS A 62 -14.48 -18.63 -17.18
C HIS A 62 -14.66 -17.22 -16.60
N LYS A 63 -15.91 -16.84 -16.27
CA LYS A 63 -16.22 -15.53 -15.69
C LYS A 63 -16.09 -15.46 -14.17
N LYS A 64 -16.06 -16.61 -13.48
CA LYS A 64 -16.01 -16.69 -12.01
C LYS A 64 -14.59 -16.71 -11.46
N ILE A 65 -13.65 -17.31 -12.19
CA ILE A 65 -12.25 -17.43 -11.78
C ILE A 65 -11.61 -16.06 -11.50
N PRO A 66 -11.74 -15.02 -12.34
CA PRO A 66 -11.13 -13.72 -12.07
C PRO A 66 -11.62 -13.10 -10.76
N VAL A 67 -12.94 -13.16 -10.49
CA VAL A 67 -13.54 -12.64 -9.26
C VAL A 67 -13.03 -13.40 -8.03
N ILE A 68 -13.08 -14.74 -8.05
CA ILE A 68 -12.61 -15.58 -6.94
C ILE A 68 -11.11 -15.39 -6.72
N GLY A 69 -10.33 -15.28 -7.79
CA GLY A 69 -8.89 -15.04 -7.74
C GLY A 69 -8.58 -13.69 -7.09
N PHE A 70 -9.26 -12.64 -7.52
CA PHE A 70 -9.11 -11.30 -6.94
C PHE A 70 -9.52 -11.26 -5.47
N ASP A 71 -10.66 -11.86 -5.10
CA ASP A 71 -11.09 -11.95 -3.71
C ASP A 71 -10.06 -12.68 -2.84
N ARG A 72 -9.47 -13.78 -3.34
CA ARG A 72 -8.41 -14.52 -2.65
C ARG A 72 -7.14 -13.69 -2.47
N ILE A 73 -6.80 -12.85 -3.45
CA ILE A 73 -5.69 -11.91 -3.38
C ILE A 73 -5.98 -10.86 -2.29
N MET A 74 -7.15 -10.20 -2.33
CA MET A 74 -7.50 -9.15 -1.37
C MET A 74 -7.68 -9.70 0.05
N LEU A 75 -8.10 -10.97 0.20
CA LEU A 75 -8.19 -11.64 1.50
C LEU A 75 -6.84 -11.69 2.23
N GLN A 76 -5.71 -11.61 1.51
CA GLN A 76 -4.38 -11.60 2.13
C GLN A 76 -4.18 -10.44 3.12
N PHE A 77 -4.88 -9.31 2.97
CA PHE A 77 -4.87 -8.26 4.00
C PHE A 77 -5.31 -8.74 5.39
N LYS A 78 -6.13 -9.80 5.45
CA LYS A 78 -6.67 -10.34 6.70
C LYS A 78 -5.93 -11.60 7.15
N VAL A 79 -5.47 -12.43 6.22
CA VAL A 79 -4.94 -13.77 6.54
C VAL A 79 -3.43 -13.89 6.41
N ASN A 80 -2.77 -12.97 5.70
CA ASN A 80 -1.32 -13.02 5.55
C ASN A 80 -0.64 -12.35 6.74
N SER A 81 0.06 -13.14 7.56
CA SER A 81 0.76 -12.65 8.75
C SER A 81 1.94 -11.69 8.44
N ALA A 82 2.39 -11.64 7.18
CA ALA A 82 3.39 -10.67 6.72
C ALA A 82 2.79 -9.26 6.50
N VAL A 83 1.47 -9.14 6.39
CA VAL A 83 0.77 -7.85 6.42
C VAL A 83 0.52 -7.50 7.88
N LYS A 84 1.09 -6.39 8.32
CA LYS A 84 1.00 -5.88 9.68
C LYS A 84 -0.02 -4.76 9.73
N ASP A 85 -0.74 -4.67 10.85
CA ASP A 85 -1.54 -3.52 11.25
C ASP A 85 -1.06 -3.13 12.65
N ILE A 86 -0.27 -2.05 12.74
CA ILE A 86 0.31 -1.56 13.99
C ILE A 86 -0.13 -0.11 14.14
N ASN A 87 -0.78 0.21 15.25
CA ASN A 87 -1.28 1.56 15.54
C ASN A 87 -2.19 2.15 14.44
N GLY A 88 -2.95 1.29 13.72
CA GLY A 88 -3.81 1.69 12.61
C GLY A 88 -3.11 1.73 11.24
N TRP A 89 -1.81 1.46 11.19
CA TRP A 89 -1.02 1.48 9.97
C TRP A 89 -0.85 0.07 9.39
N ALA A 90 -1.45 -0.15 8.23
CA ALA A 90 -1.30 -1.36 7.43
C ALA A 90 -0.04 -1.28 6.54
N PHE A 91 0.86 -2.26 6.64
CA PHE A 91 2.08 -2.34 5.82
C PHE A 91 2.67 -3.75 5.76
N THR A 92 3.71 -3.93 4.95
CA THR A 92 4.51 -5.15 4.92
C THR A 92 5.96 -4.83 4.58
N THR A 93 6.89 -5.67 5.05
CA THR A 93 8.32 -5.63 4.71
C THR A 93 8.71 -6.79 3.79
N LYS A 94 7.74 -7.44 3.13
CA LYS A 94 7.95 -8.56 2.20
C LYS A 94 7.64 -8.16 0.75
N THR A 95 8.18 -7.01 0.31
CA THR A 95 8.02 -6.47 -1.05
C THR A 95 9.28 -6.63 -1.89
N GLY A 96 9.12 -6.59 -3.22
CA GLY A 96 10.20 -6.57 -4.20
C GLY A 96 10.85 -7.93 -4.51
N LEU A 97 11.00 -8.82 -3.51
CA LEU A 97 11.58 -10.16 -3.68
C LEU A 97 10.61 -11.23 -3.16
N TYR A 98 9.79 -11.77 -4.05
CA TYR A 98 8.71 -12.70 -3.66
C TYR A 98 9.08 -14.17 -3.79
N GLY A 99 10.10 -14.51 -4.60
CA GLY A 99 10.34 -15.91 -4.97
C GLY A 99 9.06 -16.57 -5.50
N THR A 100 8.71 -17.74 -4.95
CA THR A 100 7.48 -18.48 -5.28
C THR A 100 6.27 -18.10 -4.42
N ASP A 101 6.34 -17.02 -3.63
CA ASP A 101 5.17 -16.46 -2.95
C ASP A 101 4.30 -15.65 -3.92
N TYR A 102 3.57 -16.39 -4.75
CA TYR A 102 2.71 -15.81 -5.78
C TYR A 102 1.56 -14.99 -5.19
N LEU A 103 1.04 -15.35 -4.01
CA LEU A 103 -0.06 -14.62 -3.38
C LEU A 103 0.41 -13.27 -2.85
N MET A 104 1.59 -13.20 -2.23
CA MET A 104 2.18 -11.93 -1.84
C MET A 104 2.51 -11.06 -3.06
N ARG A 105 3.13 -11.65 -4.10
CA ARG A 105 3.40 -10.93 -5.36
C ARG A 105 2.12 -10.37 -5.99
N ALA A 106 1.05 -11.17 -6.02
CA ALA A 106 -0.24 -10.78 -6.58
C ALA A 106 -0.92 -9.69 -5.74
N LEU A 107 -0.88 -9.79 -4.40
CA LEU A 107 -1.38 -8.76 -3.50
C LEU A 107 -0.70 -7.42 -3.78
N ILE A 108 0.63 -7.39 -3.78
CA ILE A 108 1.37 -6.14 -4.01
C ILE A 108 1.13 -5.62 -5.42
N THR A 109 1.06 -6.48 -6.44
CA THR A 109 0.70 -6.07 -7.80
C THR A 109 -0.68 -5.42 -7.87
N ALA A 110 -1.65 -5.93 -7.12
CA ALA A 110 -3.02 -5.41 -7.12
C ALA A 110 -3.15 -4.03 -6.45
N ILE A 111 -2.30 -3.72 -5.46
CA ILE A 111 -2.43 -2.50 -4.64
C ILE A 111 -1.30 -1.47 -4.85
N GLY A 112 -0.17 -1.90 -5.38
CA GLY A 112 1.06 -1.11 -5.46
C GLY A 112 2.07 -1.73 -6.41
N LEU A 113 1.67 -1.93 -7.68
CA LEU A 113 2.55 -2.45 -8.73
C LEU A 113 3.86 -1.66 -8.77
N GLY A 114 4.99 -2.38 -8.75
CA GLY A 114 6.32 -1.77 -8.72
C GLY A 114 6.75 -1.29 -7.32
N ALA A 115 6.09 -1.76 -6.24
CA ALA A 115 6.54 -1.45 -4.89
C ALA A 115 8.02 -1.80 -4.70
N ASN A 116 8.74 -0.84 -4.12
CA ASN A 116 10.14 -0.97 -3.77
C ASN A 116 10.38 -2.10 -2.76
N ARG A 117 11.62 -2.57 -2.68
CA ARG A 117 12.06 -3.37 -1.54
C ARG A 117 12.02 -2.50 -0.27
N PRO A 118 11.80 -3.10 0.90
CA PRO A 118 11.61 -2.33 2.12
C PRO A 118 12.86 -1.54 2.56
N GLN A 119 14.07 -1.96 2.16
CA GLN A 119 15.31 -1.21 2.37
C GLN A 119 15.33 0.12 1.60
N ASP A 120 14.62 0.18 0.47
CA ASP A 120 14.55 1.36 -0.37
C ASP A 120 13.36 2.24 0.05
N ALA A 121 12.18 1.64 0.29
CA ALA A 121 11.05 2.35 0.88
C ALA A 121 9.98 1.43 1.50
N VAL A 122 9.30 1.93 2.55
CA VAL A 122 8.11 1.30 3.15
C VAL A 122 6.95 2.29 3.14
N TYR A 123 5.73 1.79 2.88
CA TYR A 123 4.53 2.61 2.65
C TYR A 123 3.38 2.29 3.62
N PRO A 124 3.50 2.57 4.92
CA PRO A 124 2.38 2.35 5.84
C PRO A 124 1.17 3.20 5.47
N THR A 125 0.01 2.55 5.37
CA THR A 125 -1.26 3.19 5.01
C THR A 125 -2.23 3.06 6.17
N SER A 126 -2.89 4.15 6.54
CA SER A 126 -3.91 4.15 7.58
C SER A 126 -5.21 4.74 7.04
N GLU A 127 -6.28 3.96 7.16
CA GLU A 127 -7.64 4.37 6.82
C GLU A 127 -8.51 4.59 8.07
N LYS A 128 -8.01 4.20 9.24
CA LYS A 128 -8.78 4.13 10.48
C LYS A 128 -7.99 4.62 11.68
N ASP A 129 -8.69 5.29 12.60
CA ASP A 129 -8.15 5.69 13.88
C ASP A 129 -7.91 4.48 14.82
N THR A 130 -7.33 4.75 15.99
CA THR A 130 -7.07 3.72 17.02
C THR A 130 -8.33 3.03 17.55
N HIS A 131 -9.51 3.58 17.30
CA HIS A 131 -10.80 2.99 17.64
C HIS A 131 -11.42 2.23 16.46
N ARG A 132 -10.64 1.98 15.41
CA ARG A 132 -11.04 1.29 14.16
C ARG A 132 -12.16 2.00 13.39
N ARG A 133 -12.33 3.31 13.61
CA ARG A 133 -13.29 4.13 12.85
C ARG A 133 -12.56 4.74 11.68
N SER A 134 -13.20 4.77 10.51
CA SER A 134 -12.66 5.50 9.36
C SER A 134 -12.35 6.94 9.75
N TYR A 135 -11.22 7.45 9.27
CA TYR A 135 -10.93 8.87 9.42
C TYR A 135 -12.00 9.71 8.74
N ASP A 136 -12.29 10.86 9.34
CA ASP A 136 -13.31 11.80 8.87
C ASP A 136 -12.91 13.22 9.27
N GLY A 137 -12.73 14.13 8.31
CA GLY A 137 -12.22 15.47 8.60
C GLY A 137 -13.21 16.43 9.27
N ARG A 138 -14.39 15.96 9.68
CA ARG A 138 -15.20 16.62 10.71
C ARG A 138 -14.58 16.51 12.11
N LYS A 139 -13.62 15.61 12.28
CA LYS A 139 -12.81 15.46 13.48
C LYS A 139 -11.40 15.95 13.24
N ASN A 140 -10.75 16.35 14.33
CA ASN A 140 -9.34 16.67 14.35
C ASN A 140 -8.54 15.43 14.73
N TYR A 141 -7.37 15.26 14.13
CA TYR A 141 -6.45 14.20 14.53
C TYR A 141 -5.04 14.75 14.70
N VAL A 142 -4.29 14.17 15.62
CA VAL A 142 -2.88 14.49 15.87
C VAL A 142 -2.06 13.21 15.81
N ILE A 143 -0.91 13.28 15.13
CA ILE A 143 0.16 12.30 15.27
C ILE A 143 1.24 12.95 16.12
N HIS A 144 1.52 12.36 17.27
CA HIS A 144 2.55 12.79 18.20
C HIS A 144 3.78 11.89 18.09
N PHE A 145 4.93 12.47 17.77
CA PHE A 145 6.23 11.82 17.88
C PHE A 145 6.95 12.32 19.13
N PRO A 146 7.28 11.44 20.09
CA PRO A 146 8.13 11.81 21.21
C PRO A 146 9.50 12.33 20.75
N LYS A 147 10.20 13.07 21.63
CA LYS A 147 11.55 13.59 21.35
C LYS A 147 12.47 12.49 20.85
N GLY A 148 13.07 12.71 19.68
CA GLY A 148 14.01 11.78 19.05
C GLY A 148 13.39 10.49 18.49
N GLN A 149 12.06 10.38 18.45
CA GLN A 149 11.34 9.19 17.97
C GLN A 149 10.63 9.41 16.62
N THR A 150 10.97 10.47 15.89
CA THR A 150 10.64 10.57 14.47
C THR A 150 11.24 9.38 13.69
N PRO A 151 10.69 9.02 12.51
CA PRO A 151 11.12 7.83 11.78
C PRO A 151 12.65 7.69 11.62
N PRO A 152 13.23 6.52 11.96
CA PRO A 152 14.65 6.25 11.81
C PRO A 152 14.97 5.87 10.36
N ILE A 153 15.28 6.88 9.56
CA ILE A 153 15.49 6.77 8.13
C ILE A 153 16.77 7.53 7.74
N SER A 154 17.38 7.16 6.61
CA SER A 154 18.55 7.84 6.04
C SER A 154 18.17 8.83 4.92
N GLY A 155 17.01 8.64 4.28
CA GLY A 155 16.52 9.52 3.22
C GLY A 155 15.63 10.64 3.76
N PHE A 156 14.33 10.45 3.63
CA PHE A 156 13.32 11.33 4.23
C PHE A 156 12.05 10.54 4.51
N TRP A 157 11.12 11.14 5.24
CA TRP A 157 9.77 10.61 5.36
C TRP A 157 8.73 11.67 5.02
N SER A 158 7.52 11.21 4.69
CA SER A 158 6.37 12.09 4.50
C SER A 158 5.07 11.38 4.82
N ILE A 159 4.11 12.10 5.40
CA ILE A 159 2.70 11.66 5.46
C ILE A 159 1.94 12.41 4.37
N THR A 160 1.21 11.68 3.54
CA THR A 160 0.43 12.23 2.44
C THR A 160 -1.06 12.01 2.69
N MET A 161 -1.86 13.04 2.41
CA MET A 161 -3.31 13.04 2.57
C MET A 161 -3.98 12.67 1.25
N TYR A 162 -4.95 11.75 1.31
CA TYR A 162 -5.81 11.39 0.18
C TYR A 162 -7.27 11.38 0.59
N ASP A 163 -8.18 11.48 -0.38
CA ASP A 163 -9.58 11.09 -0.20
C ASP A 163 -9.72 9.56 -0.10
N GLU A 164 -10.96 9.08 0.04
CA GLU A 164 -11.28 7.64 0.09
C GLU A 164 -10.95 6.87 -1.20
N ASN A 165 -10.65 7.58 -2.29
CA ASN A 165 -10.31 7.02 -3.61
C ASN A 165 -8.81 7.13 -3.93
N PHE A 166 -7.97 7.49 -2.95
CA PHE A 166 -6.53 7.70 -3.13
C PHE A 166 -6.15 8.86 -4.06
N PHE A 167 -7.00 9.89 -4.17
CA PHE A 167 -6.67 11.14 -4.89
C PHE A 167 -6.32 12.27 -3.95
N PHE A 168 -5.50 13.20 -4.45
CA PHE A 168 -5.22 14.45 -3.74
C PHE A 168 -6.46 15.33 -3.68
N VAL A 169 -6.66 15.95 -2.52
CA VAL A 169 -7.75 16.90 -2.30
C VAL A 169 -7.19 18.30 -2.22
N ALA A 170 -7.69 19.18 -3.10
CA ALA A 170 -7.36 20.60 -3.08
C ALA A 170 -7.63 21.19 -1.70
N ASN A 171 -6.72 22.04 -1.23
CA ASN A 171 -6.80 22.67 0.08
C ASN A 171 -6.22 24.09 0.06
N PRO A 172 -6.57 24.94 1.04
CA PRO A 172 -6.27 26.38 0.99
C PRO A 172 -4.79 26.74 0.90
N ILE A 173 -3.89 25.86 1.35
CA ILE A 173 -2.44 26.10 1.37
C ILE A 173 -1.68 25.24 0.36
N ASN A 174 -2.39 24.58 -0.56
CA ASN A 174 -1.83 23.71 -1.61
C ASN A 174 -0.83 22.66 -1.05
N ARG A 175 -1.13 22.08 0.11
CA ARG A 175 -0.29 21.11 0.82
C ARG A 175 -0.95 19.74 0.85
N PHE A 176 -0.36 18.76 0.16
CA PHE A 176 -0.89 17.39 0.08
C PHE A 176 -0.08 16.39 0.91
N SER A 177 1.10 16.81 1.38
CA SER A 177 1.95 16.01 2.25
C SER A 177 2.68 16.88 3.27
N ILE A 178 3.06 16.28 4.39
CA ILE A 178 3.91 16.87 5.42
C ILE A 178 5.19 16.05 5.61
N SER A 179 6.34 16.72 5.76
CA SER A 179 7.67 16.11 5.76
C SER A 179 8.70 16.98 6.49
N PRO A 180 9.78 16.41 7.07
CA PRO A 180 10.90 17.17 7.64
C PRO A 180 11.65 18.08 6.66
N ARG A 181 11.38 17.96 5.35
CA ARG A 181 11.92 18.88 4.34
C ARG A 181 11.18 20.22 4.28
N GLN A 182 10.16 20.39 5.11
CA GLN A 182 9.47 21.65 5.35
C GLN A 182 9.89 22.18 6.72
N ASP A 183 9.51 23.42 7.03
CA ASP A 183 9.83 24.08 8.30
C ASP A 183 8.94 23.59 9.45
N LEU A 184 9.09 22.32 9.83
CA LEU A 184 8.38 21.75 10.97
C LEU A 184 8.87 22.39 12.28
N LYS A 185 7.93 22.74 13.15
CA LYS A 185 8.21 23.27 14.48
C LYS A 185 8.11 22.16 15.52
N TYR A 186 9.19 21.95 16.26
CA TYR A 186 9.20 21.05 17.40
C TYR A 186 8.64 21.76 18.63
N ASN A 187 8.01 20.98 19.51
CA ASN A 187 7.54 21.44 20.80
C ASN A 187 8.73 21.75 21.74
N ALA A 188 8.47 22.46 22.84
CA ALA A 188 9.50 22.84 23.80
C ALA A 188 10.23 21.64 24.43
N ASP A 189 9.54 20.50 24.55
CA ASP A 189 10.11 19.23 25.03
C ASP A 189 10.88 18.46 23.95
N GLY A 190 10.93 18.97 22.72
CA GLY A 190 11.57 18.35 21.57
C GLY A 190 10.73 17.30 20.85
N SER A 191 9.46 17.11 21.22
CA SER A 191 8.50 16.30 20.47
C SER A 191 8.00 17.00 19.21
N LEU A 192 7.31 16.27 18.33
CA LEU A 192 6.72 16.79 17.10
C LEU A 192 5.26 16.36 17.01
N ASP A 193 4.35 17.35 16.96
CA ASP A 193 2.94 17.13 16.65
C ASP A 193 2.64 17.49 15.20
N LEU A 194 1.94 16.58 14.51
CA LEU A 194 1.39 16.83 13.18
C LEU A 194 -0.14 16.89 13.27
N TYR A 195 -0.71 17.99 12.80
CA TYR A 195 -2.16 18.24 12.87
C TYR A 195 -2.81 17.80 11.55
N LEU A 196 -3.77 16.89 11.62
CA LEU A 196 -4.52 16.35 10.49
C LEU A 196 -5.97 16.79 10.61
N GLN A 197 -6.32 17.91 10.00
CA GLN A 197 -7.58 18.61 10.25
C GLN A 197 -8.07 19.33 9.00
N SER A 198 -9.37 19.50 8.84
CA SER A 198 -9.94 20.25 7.70
C SER A 198 -9.74 21.75 7.81
N SER A 199 -9.76 22.28 9.04
CA SER A 199 -9.54 23.70 9.35
C SER A 199 -8.17 23.91 9.98
N SER A 200 -7.61 25.11 9.78
CA SER A 200 -6.32 25.50 10.36
C SER A 200 -6.34 25.34 11.89
N PRO A 201 -5.32 24.69 12.49
CA PRO A 201 -5.20 24.57 13.95
C PRO A 201 -4.79 25.88 14.64
N GLY A 202 -4.65 26.98 13.90
CA GLY A 202 -4.12 28.26 14.38
C GLY A 202 -2.78 28.62 13.72
N ALA A 203 -2.54 29.91 13.50
CA ALA A 203 -1.39 30.41 12.75
C ALA A 203 -0.03 29.95 13.30
N ASP A 204 0.06 29.69 14.61
CA ASP A 204 1.25 29.16 15.28
C ASP A 204 1.55 27.69 14.93
N LYS A 205 0.54 26.93 14.52
CA LYS A 205 0.59 25.48 14.26
C LYS A 205 0.51 25.10 12.77
N GLU A 206 0.24 26.06 11.88
CA GLU A 206 0.09 25.80 10.44
C GLU A 206 1.33 25.19 9.79
N SER A 207 2.53 25.45 10.33
CA SER A 207 3.77 24.81 9.87
C SER A 207 3.66 23.28 9.93
N ASN A 208 2.98 22.75 10.94
CA ASN A 208 2.83 21.32 11.20
C ASN A 208 1.46 20.77 10.76
N TRP A 209 0.66 21.58 10.08
CA TRP A 209 -0.68 21.20 9.64
C TRP A 209 -0.66 20.51 8.28
N LEU A 210 -1.37 19.39 8.16
CA LEU A 210 -1.71 18.74 6.92
C LEU A 210 -3.23 18.82 6.72
N PRO A 211 -3.72 19.64 5.79
CA PRO A 211 -5.15 19.79 5.54
C PRO A 211 -5.82 18.47 5.12
N ALA A 212 -6.89 18.11 5.82
CA ALA A 212 -7.74 16.96 5.49
C ALA A 212 -9.00 17.41 4.72
N PRO A 213 -9.59 16.57 3.85
CA PRO A 213 -10.94 16.83 3.34
C PRO A 213 -11.96 16.81 4.49
N ALA A 214 -13.10 17.47 4.32
CA ALA A 214 -14.20 17.40 5.30
C ALA A 214 -14.83 16.00 5.43
N GLY A 215 -14.63 15.13 4.43
CA GLY A 215 -15.13 13.76 4.41
C GLY A 215 -14.09 12.74 4.89
N LYS A 216 -14.24 11.50 4.42
CA LYS A 216 -13.27 10.44 4.67
C LYS A 216 -11.92 10.77 4.05
N PHE A 217 -10.86 10.35 4.71
CA PHE A 217 -9.51 10.47 4.21
C PHE A 217 -8.66 9.24 4.52
N ILE A 218 -7.57 9.13 3.77
CA ILE A 218 -6.56 8.08 3.93
C ILE A 218 -5.22 8.76 4.13
N LEU A 219 -4.45 8.25 5.10
CA LEU A 219 -3.08 8.67 5.35
C LEU A 219 -2.13 7.64 4.76
N MET A 220 -1.12 8.10 4.03
CA MET A 220 -0.02 7.23 3.61
C MET A 220 1.29 7.83 4.09
N MET A 221 1.94 7.10 5.00
CA MET A 221 3.33 7.34 5.36
C MET A 221 4.22 6.76 4.27
N ARG A 222 5.27 7.50 3.92
CA ARG A 222 6.34 7.04 3.03
C ARG A 222 7.65 7.18 3.79
N LEU A 223 8.35 6.07 3.97
CA LEU A 223 9.64 5.99 4.64
C LEU A 223 10.67 5.67 3.56
N TYR A 224 11.56 6.60 3.25
CA TYR A 224 12.59 6.40 2.22
C TYR A 224 13.92 6.08 2.88
N TRP A 225 14.48 4.95 2.46
CA TRP A 225 15.71 4.40 3.01
C TRP A 225 15.65 4.20 4.54
N PRO A 226 14.77 3.30 5.04
CA PRO A 226 14.74 2.99 6.46
C PRO A 226 16.07 2.47 6.95
N ASN A 227 16.43 2.80 8.19
CA ASN A 227 17.62 2.25 8.82
C ASN A 227 17.54 0.72 8.82
N GLU A 228 18.60 0.03 8.46
CA GLU A 228 18.66 -1.44 8.52
C GLU A 228 19.02 -1.96 9.91
N ASN A 229 19.36 -1.05 10.84
CA ASN A 229 19.74 -1.34 12.22
C ASN A 229 18.78 -0.64 13.21
N ASP A 230 18.81 -1.07 14.48
CA ASP A 230 17.98 -0.54 15.56
C ASP A 230 18.18 0.99 15.78
N PRO A 231 17.10 1.78 15.88
CA PRO A 231 15.70 1.40 15.72
C PRO A 231 15.26 1.42 14.25
N SER A 232 14.34 0.55 13.85
CA SER A 232 13.88 0.37 12.47
C SER A 232 12.45 -0.13 12.35
N ILE A 233 11.76 0.28 11.28
CA ILE A 233 10.48 -0.33 10.88
C ILE A 233 10.67 -1.74 10.29
N LEU A 234 11.88 -2.07 9.80
CA LEU A 234 12.17 -3.30 9.08
C LEU A 234 12.13 -4.53 9.97
N ASP A 235 12.64 -4.39 11.20
CA ASP A 235 12.64 -5.42 12.24
C ASP A 235 11.57 -5.20 13.32
N GLY A 236 10.90 -4.03 13.30
CA GLY A 236 9.80 -3.68 14.21
C GLY A 236 10.25 -3.09 15.55
N THR A 237 11.54 -2.78 15.72
CA THR A 237 12.06 -2.06 16.90
C THR A 237 11.58 -0.62 16.97
N TRP A 238 11.25 -0.02 15.82
CA TRP A 238 10.49 1.23 15.73
C TRP A 238 9.10 0.99 15.15
N THR A 239 8.10 1.66 15.73
CA THR A 239 6.73 1.65 15.22
C THR A 239 6.22 3.07 15.01
N LEU A 240 5.43 3.26 13.96
CA LEU A 240 4.80 4.54 13.68
C LEU A 240 3.70 4.81 14.72
N PRO A 241 3.68 5.98 15.39
CA PRO A 241 2.61 6.33 16.30
C PRO A 241 1.25 6.42 15.56
N PRO A 242 0.14 6.17 16.28
CA PRO A 242 -1.17 6.32 15.70
C PRO A 242 -1.52 7.78 15.43
N ALA A 243 -2.45 8.02 14.50
CA ALA A 243 -3.21 9.27 14.50
C ALA A 243 -4.36 9.15 15.50
N MET A 244 -4.34 9.99 16.52
CA MET A 244 -5.32 10.03 17.60
C MET A 244 -6.34 11.13 17.32
N ALA A 245 -7.62 10.87 17.56
CA ALA A 245 -8.61 11.94 17.55
C ALA A 245 -8.26 12.96 18.63
N ALA A 246 -8.31 14.24 18.28
CA ALA A 246 -8.14 15.37 19.17
C ALA A 246 -9.48 16.09 19.34
N ASP A 247 -9.67 16.67 20.52
CA ASP A 247 -10.85 17.48 20.85
C ASP A 247 -10.85 18.83 20.11
#